data_AF-A0A4Z0B408-F1
#
_entry.id   AF-A0A4Z0B408-F1
#
_cell.length_a   1.000
_cell.length_b   1.000
_cell.length_c   1.000
_cell.angle_alpha   90.00
_cell.angle_beta   90.00
_cell.angle_gamma   90.00
#
_symmetry.space_group_name_H-M   'P 1'
#
loop_
_entity.id
_entity.type
_entity.pdbx_description
1 polymer ?
#
loop_
_entity_poly.entity_id
_entity_poly.type
_entity_poly.pdbx_seq_one_letter_code
_entity_poly.pdbx_strand_id
1 'polypeptide(L)'
;MYWIEICSDGSYLNGGEQYPIMAEGIEQHESVDGERSGNDWAKTIIPFSIETQHGLFAWEVEIIEYLELEVTSFLGYRITEYPEQVLLKDEVMFRIQDGWAYPKETKLDLQQKVHKMRFAQKKTDQ
;
A
#
# COMPACT_ATOMS: atom_id res chain seq x y z
N MET A 1 -14.82 0.08 -4.65
CA MET A 1 -14.05 1.17 -3.99
C MET A 1 -12.96 0.51 -3.19
N TYR A 2 -11.69 0.75 -3.49
CA TYR A 2 -10.60 0.02 -2.86
C TYR A 2 -10.35 0.53 -1.43
N TRP A 3 -10.27 -0.39 -0.47
CA TRP A 3 -9.78 -0.09 0.87
C TRP A 3 -8.40 -0.71 1.10
N ILE A 4 -7.60 -0.08 1.95
CA ILE A 4 -6.30 -0.59 2.39
C ILE A 4 -6.41 -1.07 3.83
N GLU A 5 -5.91 -2.27 4.11
CA GLU A 5 -5.83 -2.85 5.44
C GLU A 5 -4.42 -3.36 5.69
N ILE A 6 -3.72 -2.87 6.71
CA ILE A 6 -2.46 -3.52 7.11
C ILE A 6 -2.80 -4.82 7.83
N CYS A 7 -2.13 -5.87 7.37
CA CYS A 7 -2.36 -7.23 7.83
C CYS A 7 -1.43 -7.63 8.98
N SER A 8 -0.45 -6.80 9.33
CA SER A 8 0.47 -7.05 10.44
C SER A 8 1.04 -5.77 11.04
N ASP A 9 1.10 -5.72 12.35
CA ASP A 9 1.92 -4.75 13.06
C ASP A 9 3.39 -4.86 12.63
N GLY A 10 4.10 -3.74 12.72
CA GLY A 10 5.53 -3.66 12.41
C GLY A 10 6.28 -2.86 13.45
N SER A 11 7.49 -2.44 13.12
CA SER A 11 8.25 -1.55 13.97
C SER A 11 9.23 -0.70 13.17
N TYR A 12 9.65 0.40 13.80
CA TYR A 12 10.69 1.27 13.31
C TYR A 12 11.73 1.54 14.41
N LEU A 13 12.92 1.98 14.01
CA LEU A 13 13.98 2.43 14.88
C LEU A 13 14.08 3.95 14.83
N ASN A 14 14.17 4.59 16.00
CA ASN A 14 14.57 5.99 16.13
C ASN A 14 15.72 6.06 17.15
N GLY A 15 16.86 6.64 16.77
CA GLY A 15 18.03 6.73 17.66
C GLY A 15 18.55 5.37 18.18
N GLY A 16 18.28 4.26 17.48
CA GLY A 16 18.65 2.90 17.90
C GLY A 16 17.64 2.21 18.82
N GLU A 17 16.60 2.91 19.29
CA GLU A 17 15.49 2.34 20.04
C GLU A 17 14.36 1.91 19.11
N GLN A 18 13.67 0.83 19.46
CA GLN A 18 12.59 0.25 18.66
C GLN A 18 11.21 0.69 19.15
N TYR A 19 10.35 1.05 18.19
CA TYR A 19 9.01 1.56 18.42
C TYR A 19 8.00 0.81 17.54
N PRO A 20 6.80 0.51 18.06
CA PRO A 20 5.80 -0.25 17.31
C PRO A 20 5.15 0.60 16.22
N ILE A 21 4.75 -0.07 15.14
CA ILE A 21 3.80 0.41 14.14
C ILE A 21 2.56 -0.45 14.29
N MET A 22 1.47 0.18 14.69
CA MET A 22 0.19 -0.50 14.88
C MET A 22 -0.65 -0.35 13.63
N ALA A 23 -1.25 -1.44 13.16
CA ALA A 23 -2.18 -1.39 12.02
C ALA A 23 -3.39 -0.48 12.30
N GLU A 24 -3.79 -0.29 13.55
CA GLU A 24 -4.89 0.63 13.89
C GLU A 24 -4.55 2.10 13.66
N GLY A 25 -3.26 2.44 13.55
CA GLY A 25 -2.79 3.82 13.33
C GLY A 25 -2.83 4.28 11.87
N ILE A 26 -3.37 3.48 10.96
CA ILE A 26 -3.42 3.83 9.54
C ILE A 26 -4.61 4.72 9.27
N GLU A 27 -4.33 5.77 8.53
CA GLU A 27 -5.33 6.61 7.90
C GLU A 27 -5.30 6.37 6.40
N GLN A 28 -6.40 5.84 5.86
CA GLN A 28 -6.62 5.81 4.42
C GLN A 28 -7.15 7.17 3.98
N HIS A 29 -6.53 7.75 2.95
CA HIS A 29 -6.94 9.01 2.36
C HIS A 29 -7.81 8.78 1.12
N GLU A 30 -8.42 9.85 0.63
CA GLU A 30 -9.23 9.80 -0.59
C GLU A 30 -8.39 9.36 -1.79
N SER A 31 -8.91 8.39 -2.56
CA SER A 31 -8.25 7.93 -3.77
C SER A 31 -8.21 9.01 -4.83
N VAL A 32 -7.09 9.10 -5.55
CA VAL A 32 -6.88 10.10 -6.60
C VAL A 32 -6.88 9.41 -7.96
N ASP A 33 -7.55 10.04 -8.93
CA ASP A 33 -7.51 9.61 -10.32
C ASP A 33 -6.12 9.83 -10.91
N GLY A 34 -5.56 8.78 -11.50
CA GLY A 34 -4.30 8.82 -12.22
C GLY A 34 -4.48 8.99 -13.73
N GLU A 35 -3.59 8.35 -14.50
CA GLU A 35 -3.70 8.29 -15.96
C GLU A 35 -4.92 7.49 -16.41
N ARG A 36 -5.46 7.83 -17.59
CA ARG A 36 -6.58 7.12 -18.19
C ARG A 36 -6.40 7.01 -19.70
N SER A 37 -6.66 5.83 -20.24
CA SER A 37 -6.73 5.58 -21.68
C SER A 37 -8.18 5.36 -22.09
N GLY A 38 -8.91 6.45 -22.37
CA GLY A 38 -10.30 6.40 -22.84
C GLY A 38 -11.20 5.49 -21.99
N ASN A 39 -11.69 4.41 -22.60
CA ASN A 39 -12.50 3.37 -21.95
C ASN A 39 -11.75 2.02 -21.84
N ASP A 40 -10.45 1.99 -22.10
CA ASP A 40 -9.64 0.78 -22.02
C ASP A 40 -9.21 0.53 -20.56
N TRP A 41 -8.46 1.49 -20.00
CA TRP A 41 -8.00 1.39 -18.62
C TRP A 41 -7.94 2.74 -17.90
N ALA A 42 -8.04 2.69 -16.57
CA ALA A 42 -7.87 3.82 -15.67
C ALA A 42 -6.92 3.46 -14.52
N LYS A 43 -5.98 4.35 -14.20
CA LYS A 43 -5.08 4.24 -13.07
C LYS A 43 -5.72 4.93 -11.86
N THR A 44 -5.61 4.31 -10.70
CA THR A 44 -6.04 4.89 -9.43
C THR A 44 -4.87 4.86 -8.46
N ILE A 45 -4.71 5.96 -7.72
CA ILE A 45 -3.71 6.11 -6.67
C ILE A 45 -4.45 6.07 -5.33
N ILE A 46 -4.03 5.18 -4.44
CA ILE A 46 -4.64 4.98 -3.13
C ILE A 46 -3.62 5.43 -2.07
N PRO A 47 -3.72 6.67 -1.57
CA PRO A 47 -2.86 7.17 -0.52
C PRO A 47 -3.28 6.64 0.86
N PHE A 48 -2.29 6.32 1.68
CA PHE A 48 -2.49 5.99 3.09
C PHE A 48 -1.28 6.43 3.91
N SER A 49 -1.48 6.66 5.20
CA SER A 49 -0.42 7.10 6.09
C SER A 49 -0.54 6.51 7.48
N ILE A 50 0.56 6.56 8.24
CA ILE A 50 0.59 6.21 9.66
C ILE A 50 1.35 7.30 10.39
N GLU A 51 0.65 7.99 11.29
CA GLU A 51 1.28 8.93 12.20
C GLU A 51 1.92 8.16 13.35
N THR A 52 3.20 8.44 13.62
CA THR A 52 3.92 7.89 14.77
C THR A 52 4.36 9.04 15.67
N GLN A 53 4.77 8.74 16.89
CA GLN A 53 5.33 9.78 17.78
C GLN A 53 6.59 10.47 17.23
N HIS A 54 7.22 9.93 16.18
CA HIS A 54 8.43 10.47 15.55
C HIS A 54 8.18 10.99 14.13
N GLY A 55 6.90 11.16 13.77
CA GLY A 55 6.47 11.72 12.50
C GLY A 55 5.68 10.74 11.64
N LEU A 56 5.36 11.22 10.44
CA LEU A 56 4.47 10.59 9.49
C LEU A 56 5.22 9.68 8.53
N PHE A 57 4.66 8.49 8.30
CA PHE A 57 4.92 7.72 7.10
C PHE A 57 3.74 7.82 6.16
N ALA A 58 3.98 8.13 4.89
CA ALA A 58 2.94 8.17 3.87
C ALA A 58 3.36 7.33 2.66
N TRP A 59 2.38 6.62 2.11
CA TRP A 59 2.52 5.75 0.97
C TRP A 59 1.42 6.04 -0.04
N GLU A 60 1.73 5.71 -1.28
CA GLU A 60 0.75 5.62 -2.34
C GLU A 60 0.85 4.24 -3.00
N VAL A 61 -0.31 3.63 -3.19
CA VAL A 61 -0.44 2.41 -3.97
C VAL A 61 -1.06 2.74 -5.31
N GLU A 62 -0.46 2.22 -6.38
CA GLU A 62 -0.95 2.40 -7.74
C GLU A 62 -1.58 1.10 -8.22
N ILE A 63 -2.82 1.22 -8.70
CA ILE A 63 -3.55 0.15 -9.37
C ILE A 63 -3.99 0.62 -10.75
N ILE A 64 -4.24 -0.34 -11.63
CA ILE A 64 -4.85 -0.13 -12.94
C ILE A 64 -6.09 -0.99 -13.06
N GLU A 65 -7.20 -0.37 -13.44
CA GLU A 65 -8.48 -1.01 -13.73
C GLU A 65 -8.67 -1.08 -15.24
N TYR A 66 -8.89 -2.28 -15.76
CA TYR A 66 -9.24 -2.54 -17.15
C TYR A 66 -10.76 -2.56 -17.28
N LEU A 67 -11.32 -1.47 -17.80
CA LEU A 67 -12.73 -1.11 -17.63
C LEU A 67 -13.67 -2.10 -18.36
N GLU A 68 -13.29 -2.55 -19.55
CA GLU A 68 -14.10 -3.53 -20.31
C GLU A 68 -14.04 -4.94 -19.72
N LEU A 69 -12.95 -5.25 -19.03
CA LEU A 69 -12.71 -6.58 -18.46
C LEU A 69 -13.17 -6.68 -17.02
N GLU A 70 -13.51 -5.55 -16.38
CA GLU A 70 -13.85 -5.47 -14.96
C GLU A 70 -12.78 -6.13 -14.06
N VAL A 71 -11.50 -5.96 -14.42
CA VAL A 71 -10.36 -6.51 -13.67
C VAL A 71 -9.37 -5.43 -13.27
N THR A 72 -8.71 -5.66 -12.14
CA THR A 72 -7.74 -4.72 -11.56
C THR A 72 -6.41 -5.39 -11.35
N SER A 73 -5.33 -4.68 -11.66
CA SER A 73 -3.96 -5.10 -11.43
C SER A 73 -3.23 -4.11 -10.54
N PHE A 74 -2.39 -4.64 -9.66
CA PHE A 74 -1.43 -3.85 -8.89
C PHE A 74 -0.27 -3.43 -9.81
N LEU A 75 0.00 -2.12 -9.87
CA LEU A 75 1.13 -1.58 -10.63
C LEU A 75 2.36 -1.41 -9.75
N GLY A 76 2.19 -0.92 -8.52
CA GLY A 76 3.31 -0.64 -7.65
C GLY A 76 2.91 0.17 -6.42
N TYR A 77 3.92 0.58 -5.68
CA TYR A 77 3.78 1.43 -4.51
C TYR A 77 4.97 2.38 -4.41
N ARG A 78 4.77 3.52 -3.76
CA ARG A 78 5.84 4.47 -3.44
C ARG A 78 5.64 5.03 -2.04
N ILE A 79 6.75 5.29 -1.35
CA ILE A 79 6.77 6.07 -0.11
C ILE A 79 6.85 7.53 -0.52
N THR A 80 5.87 8.34 -0.11
CA THR A 80 5.81 9.77 -0.42
C THR A 80 6.37 10.61 0.72
N GLU A 81 6.28 10.13 1.95
CA GLU A 81 6.81 10.79 3.13
C GLU A 81 7.33 9.76 4.14
N TYR A 82 8.47 10.05 4.77
CA TYR A 82 8.99 9.29 5.88
C TYR A 82 9.86 10.20 6.78
N PRO A 83 9.94 9.94 8.09
CA PRO A 83 10.75 10.78 8.97
C PRO A 83 12.25 10.53 8.76
N GLU A 84 13.07 11.58 8.63
CA GLU A 84 14.50 11.48 8.26
C GLU A 84 15.35 10.62 9.20
N GLN A 85 15.00 10.58 10.49
CA GLN A 85 15.77 9.90 11.53
C GLN A 85 15.19 8.54 11.93
N VAL A 86 14.22 8.05 11.15
CA VAL A 86 13.51 6.83 11.45
C VAL A 86 13.82 5.76 10.40
N LEU A 87 14.14 4.55 10.87
CA LEU A 87 14.33 3.38 10.01
C LEU A 87 13.17 2.40 10.19
N LEU A 88 12.38 2.14 9.15
CA LEU A 88 11.46 1.01 9.14
C LEU A 88 12.26 -0.29 9.28
N LYS A 89 12.04 -1.00 10.38
CA LYS A 89 12.76 -2.23 10.72
C LYS A 89 12.05 -3.46 10.19
N ASP A 90 10.73 -3.49 10.35
CA ASP A 90 9.91 -4.61 9.92
C ASP A 90 9.19 -4.30 8.60
N GLU A 91 8.88 -5.37 7.85
CA GLU A 91 8.07 -5.26 6.64
C GLU A 91 6.64 -4.85 7.00
N VAL A 92 6.16 -3.76 6.43
CA VAL A 92 4.75 -3.38 6.52
C VAL A 92 3.97 -4.16 5.47
N MET A 93 3.05 -5.04 5.89
CA MET A 93 2.19 -5.77 4.97
C MET A 93 0.82 -5.11 4.88
N PHE A 94 0.40 -4.72 3.67
CA PHE A 94 -0.95 -4.23 3.42
C PHE A 94 -1.69 -5.10 2.41
N ARG A 95 -3.02 -5.09 2.54
CA ARG A 95 -3.98 -5.72 1.65
C ARG A 95 -4.86 -4.64 1.06
N ILE A 96 -4.93 -4.63 -0.26
CA ILE A 96 -5.94 -3.87 -0.99
C ILE A 96 -7.13 -4.81 -1.16
N GLN A 97 -8.32 -4.42 -0.72
CA GLN A 97 -9.54 -5.13 -1.12
C GLN A 97 -10.41 -4.17 -1.91
N ASP A 98 -11.01 -4.69 -2.99
CA ASP A 98 -12.12 -4.00 -3.60
C ASP A 98 -13.34 -4.12 -2.66
N GLY A 99 -13.77 -3.00 -2.11
CA GLY A 99 -14.94 -2.91 -1.26
C GLY A 99 -16.15 -3.43 -2.02
N TRP A 100 -16.60 -4.64 -1.63
CA TRP A 100 -17.83 -5.29 -2.06
C TRP A 100 -17.95 -5.62 -3.56
N ALA A 101 -16.95 -6.30 -4.13
CA ALA A 101 -17.20 -7.14 -5.30
C ALA A 101 -17.56 -8.57 -4.85
N TYR A 102 -18.85 -8.84 -4.63
CA TYR A 102 -19.31 -10.21 -4.86
C TYR A 102 -19.05 -10.48 -6.35
N PRO A 103 -18.21 -11.45 -6.72
CA PRO A 103 -18.04 -11.78 -8.12
C PRO A 103 -19.42 -12.19 -8.66
N LYS A 104 -19.94 -11.45 -9.64
CA LYS A 104 -21.17 -11.83 -10.35
C LYS A 104 -20.98 -13.12 -11.16
N GLU A 105 -19.75 -13.61 -11.28
CA GLU A 105 -19.44 -14.88 -11.92
C GLU A 105 -18.70 -15.83 -10.98
N THR A 106 -19.29 -17.02 -10.81
CA THR A 106 -18.86 -18.09 -9.89
C THR A 106 -17.55 -18.79 -10.31
N LYS A 107 -16.78 -18.22 -11.26
CA LYS A 107 -15.67 -18.90 -11.95
C LYS A 107 -14.40 -18.07 -12.15
N LEU A 108 -14.12 -17.09 -11.28
CA LEU A 108 -12.72 -16.69 -11.10
C LEU A 108 -12.19 -17.32 -9.82
N ASP A 109 -11.22 -18.23 -9.97
CA ASP A 109 -10.35 -18.67 -8.88
C ASP A 109 -9.48 -17.48 -8.48
N LEU A 110 -10.06 -16.56 -7.69
CA LEU A 110 -9.37 -15.42 -7.09
C LEU A 110 -8.49 -15.96 -5.97
N GLN A 111 -7.38 -16.60 -6.33
CA GLN A 111 -6.32 -16.89 -5.37
C GLN A 111 -5.86 -15.56 -4.78
N GLN A 112 -5.99 -15.43 -3.46
CA GLN A 112 -5.53 -14.26 -2.71
C GLN A 112 -4.05 -14.00 -3.02
N LYS A 113 -3.75 -12.88 -3.69
CA LYS A 113 -2.37 -12.46 -3.92
C LYS A 113 -1.91 -11.61 -2.73
N VAL A 114 -1.30 -12.27 -1.75
CA VAL A 114 -0.56 -11.58 -0.68
C VAL A 114 0.79 -11.14 -1.24
N HIS A 115 0.99 -9.84 -1.39
CA HIS A 115 2.27 -9.28 -1.83
C HIS A 115 3.16 -8.97 -0.61
N LYS A 116 4.37 -9.54 -0.57
CA LYS A 116 5.38 -9.26 0.45
C LYS A 116 6.39 -8.25 -0.08
N MET A 117 6.67 -7.20 0.67
CA MET A 117 7.60 -6.15 0.28
C MET A 117 8.91 -6.28 1.05
N ARG A 118 10.04 -6.28 0.34
CA ARG A 118 11.39 -6.29 0.93
C ARG A 118 12.12 -4.99 0.61
N PHE A 119 12.74 -4.38 1.61
CA PHE A 119 13.67 -3.29 1.39
C PHE A 119 15.00 -3.82 0.83
N ALA A 120 15.49 -3.21 -0.24
CA ALA A 120 16.87 -3.38 -0.70
C ALA A 120 17.69 -2.19 -0.20
N GLN A 121 18.60 -2.42 0.74
CA GLN A 121 19.62 -1.45 1.11
C GLN A 121 20.66 -1.33 -0.01
N LYS A 122 20.90 -0.11 -0.50
CA LYS A 122 22.17 0.21 -1.15
C LYS A 122 23.26 0.09 -0.09
N LYS A 123 24.20 -0.84 -0.27
CA LYS A 123 25.45 -0.84 0.49
C LYS A 123 26.18 0.47 0.18
N THR A 124 26.34 1.30 1.18
CA THR A 124 27.34 2.37 1.16
C THR A 124 28.64 1.70 1.59
N ASP A 125 29.52 1.39 0.63
CA ASP A 125 30.86 0.92 0.93
C ASP A 125 31.64 2.05 1.61
N GLN A 126 32.20 1.76 2.79
CA GLN A 126 33.20 2.59 3.49
C GLN A 126 34.60 2.29 2.98
#